data_AF-A0A7C9A2N8-F1
#
_entry.id   AF-A0A7C9A2N8-F1
#
_cell.length_a   1.000
_cell.length_b   1.000
_cell.length_c   1.000
_cell.angle_alpha   90.00
_cell.angle_beta   90.00
_cell.angle_gamma   90.00
#
_symmetry.space_group_name_H-M   'P 1'
#
loop_
_entity.id
_entity.type
_entity.pdbx_description
1 polymer ?
#
loop_
_entity_poly.entity_id
_entity_poly.type
_entity_poly.pdbx_seq_one_letter_code
_entity_poly.pdbx_strand_id
1 'polypeptide(L)'
;FFHIINHGISNELYSKLHSFSRQIFSLPSDTKLKLGPSSSVKSYTPQFTASPFYEGLRVSGPDFFTSAECSGKILFGQNSSEFSEIVQDYGRKVTDLSKTIV
;
A
#
# COMPACT_ATOMS: atom_id res chain seq x y z
N PHE A 1 -21.92 10.00 2.85
CA PHE A 1 -20.51 9.97 3.28
C PHE A 1 -20.39 10.72 4.59
N PHE A 2 -19.54 10.24 5.50
CA PHE A 2 -19.29 10.86 6.81
C PHE A 2 -17.82 10.66 7.21
N HIS A 3 -17.31 11.52 8.10
CA HIS A 3 -16.00 11.37 8.70
C HIS A 3 -16.12 10.62 10.03
N ILE A 4 -15.12 9.79 10.32
CA ILE A 4 -14.99 9.10 11.60
C ILE A 4 -13.76 9.67 12.28
N ILE A 5 -13.93 10.10 13.52
CA ILE A 5 -12.85 10.53 14.39
C ILE A 5 -12.75 9.55 15.56
N ASN A 6 -11.62 9.53 16.26
CA ASN A 6 -11.38 8.62 17.39
C ASN A 6 -11.59 7.14 17.05
N HIS A 7 -11.30 6.73 15.81
CA HIS A 7 -11.47 5.36 15.31
C HIS A 7 -10.42 4.35 15.80
N GLY A 8 -9.55 4.73 16.74
CA GLY A 8 -8.58 3.84 17.38
C GLY A 8 -7.36 3.42 16.55
N ILE A 9 -7.24 3.87 15.29
CA ILE A 9 -6.03 3.66 14.47
C ILE A 9 -5.02 4.74 14.84
N SER A 10 -3.81 4.35 15.23
CA SER A 10 -2.80 5.29 15.70
C SER A 10 -2.29 6.20 14.57
N ASN A 11 -2.06 7.46 14.91
CA ASN A 11 -1.44 8.42 13.98
C ASN A 11 -0.02 8.02 13.58
N GLU A 12 0.70 7.30 14.45
CA GLU A 12 2.03 6.77 14.15
C GLU A 12 1.97 5.74 13.01
N LEU A 13 1.02 4.81 13.05
CA LEU A 13 0.84 3.80 12.01
C LEU A 13 0.51 4.46 10.66
N TYR A 14 -0.42 5.43 10.67
CA TYR A 14 -0.74 6.21 9.48
C TYR A 14 0.47 6.97 8.95
N SER A 15 1.27 7.58 9.83
CA SER A 15 2.47 8.35 9.46
C SER A 15 3.53 7.46 8.81
N LYS A 16 3.75 6.25 9.32
CA LYS A 16 4.66 5.25 8.71
C LYS A 16 4.16 4.83 7.33
N LEU A 17 2.88 4.50 7.19
CA LEU A 17 2.28 4.13 5.90
C LEU A 17 2.41 5.27 4.87
N HIS A 18 2.12 6.50 5.28
CA HIS A 18 2.27 7.68 4.44
C HIS A 18 3.73 7.93 4.05
N SER A 19 4.68 7.68 4.95
CA SER A 19 6.11 7.76 4.65
C SER A 19 6.52 6.77 3.56
N PHE A 20 6.11 5.50 3.68
CA PHE A 20 6.34 4.50 2.63
C PHE A 20 5.68 4.89 1.31
N SER A 21 4.45 5.41 1.33
CA SER A 21 3.78 5.89 0.10
C SER A 21 4.63 6.94 -0.62
N ARG A 22 5.12 7.96 0.10
CA ARG A 22 6.01 8.98 -0.49
C ARG A 22 7.30 8.38 -1.04
N GLN A 23 7.92 7.47 -0.29
CA GLN A 23 9.14 6.80 -0.73
C GLN A 23 8.89 6.02 -2.02
N ILE A 24 7.83 5.20 -2.09
CA ILE A 24 7.47 4.39 -3.25
C ILE A 24 7.27 5.28 -4.48
N PHE A 25 6.44 6.32 -4.37
CA PHE A 25 6.11 7.15 -5.52
C PHE A 25 7.24 8.09 -5.96
N SER A 26 8.23 8.35 -5.08
CA SER A 26 9.47 9.04 -5.42
C SER A 26 10.48 8.19 -6.21
N LEU A 27 10.30 6.86 -6.26
CA LEU A 27 11.18 5.97 -7.02
C LEU A 27 11.10 6.25 -8.53
N PRO A 28 12.17 5.95 -9.30
CA PRO A 28 12.14 6.04 -10.75
C PRO A 28 10.99 5.22 -11.35
N SER A 29 10.41 5.73 -12.45
CA SER A 29 9.31 5.06 -13.14
C SER A 29 9.65 3.63 -13.53
N ASP A 30 10.87 3.40 -14.04
CA ASP A 30 11.35 2.07 -14.43
C ASP A 30 11.35 1.07 -13.26
N THR A 31 11.63 1.53 -12.03
CA THR A 31 11.56 0.69 -10.84
C THR A 31 10.12 0.32 -10.52
N LYS A 32 9.19 1.29 -10.57
CA LYS A 32 7.77 1.06 -10.29
C LYS A 32 7.11 0.20 -11.38
N LEU A 33 7.52 0.35 -12.64
CA LEU A 33 7.02 -0.42 -13.78
C LEU A 33 7.34 -1.92 -13.68
N LYS A 34 8.34 -2.33 -12.87
CA LYS A 34 8.58 -3.75 -12.53
C LYS A 34 7.39 -4.40 -11.81
N LEU A 35 6.49 -3.59 -11.23
CA LEU A 35 5.23 -4.01 -10.60
C LEU A 35 4.01 -3.75 -11.49
N GLY A 36 4.22 -3.23 -12.70
CA GLY A 36 3.17 -2.73 -13.59
C GLY A 36 2.27 -3.81 -14.17
N PRO A 37 1.35 -3.44 -15.07
CA PRO A 37 0.34 -4.34 -15.63
C PRO A 37 0.90 -5.59 -16.34
N SER A 38 2.11 -5.47 -16.91
CA SER A 38 2.82 -6.55 -17.60
C SER A 38 3.66 -7.43 -16.67
N SER A 39 3.78 -7.08 -15.38
CA SER A 39 4.53 -7.87 -14.40
C SER A 39 3.72 -9.09 -13.92
N SER A 40 4.36 -10.00 -13.18
CA SER A 40 3.66 -11.09 -12.49
C SER A 40 2.84 -10.58 -11.29
N VAL A 41 3.27 -9.50 -10.64
CA VAL A 41 2.65 -8.96 -9.41
C VAL A 41 1.42 -8.10 -9.71
N LYS A 42 1.47 -7.30 -10.80
CA LYS A 42 0.36 -6.45 -11.28
C LYS A 42 -0.26 -5.57 -10.17
N SER A 43 0.57 -5.06 -9.26
CA SER A 43 0.15 -4.22 -8.14
C SER A 43 0.24 -2.73 -8.46
N TYR A 44 1.07 -2.31 -9.42
CA TYR A 44 1.27 -0.91 -9.76
C TYR A 44 0.44 -0.48 -10.98
N THR A 45 -0.21 0.68 -10.85
CA THR A 45 -0.93 1.38 -11.92
C THR A 45 -0.18 2.66 -12.28
N PRO A 46 0.49 2.70 -13.45
CA PRO A 46 1.17 3.90 -13.94
C PRO A 46 0.20 5.02 -14.30
N GLN A 47 0.72 6.25 -14.31
CA GLN A 47 0.05 7.38 -14.94
C GLN A 47 -0.33 7.06 -16.39
N PHE A 48 -1.41 7.69 -16.88
CA PHE A 48 -1.99 7.47 -18.21
C PHE A 48 -2.63 6.10 -18.44
N THR A 49 -2.67 5.22 -17.42
CA THR A 49 -3.43 3.95 -17.53
C THR A 49 -4.92 4.20 -17.31
N ALA A 50 -5.28 4.82 -16.18
CA ALA A 50 -6.66 5.20 -15.86
C ALA A 50 -6.89 6.71 -16.00
N SER A 51 -5.87 7.51 -15.69
CA SER A 51 -5.90 8.97 -15.76
C SER A 51 -4.46 9.50 -15.79
N PRO A 52 -4.18 10.64 -16.45
CA PRO A 52 -2.86 11.30 -16.38
C PRO A 52 -2.51 11.78 -14.97
N PHE A 53 -3.50 11.97 -14.09
CA PHE A 53 -3.30 12.50 -12.73
C PHE A 53 -3.31 11.41 -11.66
N TYR A 54 -3.44 10.14 -12.04
CA TYR A 54 -3.55 9.03 -11.12
C TYR A 54 -2.36 8.08 -11.25
N GLU A 55 -1.78 7.75 -10.11
CA GLU A 55 -0.79 6.70 -9.96
C GLU A 55 -1.15 5.91 -8.69
N GLY A 56 -1.00 4.59 -8.70
CA GLY A 56 -1.43 3.77 -7.57
C GLY A 56 -0.64 2.49 -7.37
N LEU A 57 -0.58 2.03 -6.12
CA LEU A 57 -0.08 0.72 -5.74
C LEU A 57 -1.17 0.00 -4.94
N ARG A 58 -1.54 -1.21 -5.36
CA ARG A 58 -2.55 -2.04 -4.72
C ARG A 58 -1.90 -3.08 -3.81
N VAL A 59 -2.44 -3.22 -2.60
CA VAL A 59 -2.24 -4.39 -1.73
C VAL A 59 -3.60 -5.01 -1.44
N SER A 60 -3.69 -6.33 -1.47
CA SER A 60 -4.93 -7.08 -1.30
C SER A 60 -4.96 -7.84 0.03
N GLY A 61 -6.11 -7.85 0.70
CA GLY A 61 -6.39 -8.75 1.82
C GLY A 61 -6.94 -10.11 1.35
N PRO A 62 -7.15 -11.08 2.26
CA PRO A 62 -6.95 -10.96 3.71
C PRO A 62 -5.48 -11.06 4.15
N ASP A 63 -4.61 -11.60 3.30
CA ASP A 63 -3.17 -11.71 3.54
C ASP A 63 -2.43 -10.47 3.02
N PHE A 64 -2.60 -9.38 3.76
CA PHE A 64 -1.97 -8.09 3.45
C PHE A 64 -0.45 -8.16 3.52
N PHE A 65 0.11 -8.97 4.42
CA PHE A 65 1.57 -9.13 4.55
C PHE A 65 2.15 -9.71 3.25
N THR A 66 1.68 -10.87 2.81
CA THR A 66 2.20 -11.52 1.60
C THR A 66 1.99 -10.64 0.37
N SER A 67 0.81 -10.02 0.25
CA SER A 67 0.55 -9.10 -0.87
C SER A 67 1.47 -7.89 -0.88
N ALA A 68 1.79 -7.31 0.30
CA ALA A 68 2.73 -6.21 0.43
C ALA A 68 4.16 -6.68 0.14
N GLU A 69 4.55 -7.85 0.63
CA GLU A 69 5.89 -8.43 0.49
C GLU A 69 6.25 -8.68 -0.98
N CYS A 70 5.30 -9.17 -1.79
CA CYS A 70 5.50 -9.34 -3.24
C CYS A 70 5.92 -8.03 -3.93
N SER A 71 5.36 -6.90 -3.51
CA SER A 71 5.74 -5.57 -4.04
C SER A 71 7.01 -5.04 -3.36
N GLY A 72 7.09 -5.20 -2.04
CA GLY A 72 8.18 -4.70 -1.21
C GLY A 72 9.53 -5.30 -1.60
N LYS A 73 9.61 -6.60 -1.91
CA LYS A 73 10.85 -7.25 -2.35
C LYS A 73 11.44 -6.61 -3.62
N ILE A 74 10.58 -6.12 -4.52
CA ILE A 74 11.01 -5.45 -5.76
C ILE A 74 11.40 -3.99 -5.50
N LEU A 75 10.72 -3.30 -4.59
CA LEU A 75 10.93 -1.87 -4.32
C LEU A 75 12.05 -1.60 -3.32
N PHE A 76 12.17 -2.43 -2.29
CA PHE A 76 13.04 -2.22 -1.12
C PHE A 76 14.06 -3.34 -0.90
N GLY A 77 13.99 -4.43 -1.67
CA GLY A 77 14.87 -5.59 -1.49
C GLY A 77 14.68 -6.24 -0.12
N GLN A 78 15.80 -6.47 0.58
CA GLN A 78 15.82 -7.12 1.89
C GLN A 78 15.15 -6.29 3.01
N ASN A 79 14.98 -4.98 2.80
CA ASN A 79 14.39 -4.07 3.79
C ASN A 79 12.85 -3.96 3.65
N SER A 80 12.21 -4.97 3.05
CA SER A 80 10.76 -4.94 2.76
C SER A 80 9.88 -5.47 3.89
N SER A 81 10.47 -6.05 4.95
CA SER A 81 9.72 -6.61 6.09
C SER A 81 8.92 -5.54 6.82
N GLU A 82 9.55 -4.40 7.16
CA GLU A 82 8.89 -3.30 7.87
C GLU A 82 7.67 -2.78 7.10
N PHE A 83 7.81 -2.60 5.78
CA PHE A 83 6.69 -2.20 4.92
C PHE A 83 5.53 -3.20 5.00
N SER A 84 5.84 -4.49 4.92
CA SER A 84 4.84 -5.56 4.93
C SER A 84 4.12 -5.69 6.27
N GLU A 85 4.85 -5.52 7.39
CA GLU A 85 4.30 -5.49 8.74
C GLU A 85 3.36 -4.30 8.95
N ILE A 86 3.77 -3.10 8.51
CA ILE A 86 2.95 -1.88 8.63
C ILE A 86 1.67 -1.99 7.81
N VAL A 87 1.75 -2.49 6.58
CA VAL A 87 0.56 -2.70 5.73
C VAL A 87 -0.35 -3.78 6.32
N GLN A 88 0.22 -4.84 6.91
CA GLN A 88 -0.54 -5.88 7.59
C GLN A 88 -1.31 -5.37 8.80
N ASP A 89 -0.66 -4.56 9.65
CA ASP A 89 -1.30 -3.99 10.84
C ASP A 89 -2.40 -3.00 10.45
N TYR A 90 -2.11 -2.09 9.50
CA TYR A 90 -3.09 -1.13 9.01
C TYR A 90 -4.29 -1.83 8.34
N GLY A 91 -4.03 -2.80 7.46
CA GLY A 91 -5.07 -3.55 6.75
C GLY A 91 -6.01 -4.30 7.70
N ARG A 92 -5.48 -4.94 8.75
CA ARG A 92 -6.29 -5.59 9.80
C ARG A 92 -7.15 -4.58 10.54
N LYS A 93 -6.56 -3.49 11.04
CA LYS A 93 -7.30 -2.48 11.82
C LYS A 93 -8.42 -1.83 11.00
N VAL A 94 -8.18 -1.50 9.74
CA VAL A 94 -9.21 -0.94 8.85
C VAL A 94 -10.30 -1.98 8.55
N THR A 95 -9.93 -3.25 8.39
CA THR A 95 -10.89 -4.35 8.20
C THR A 95 -11.77 -4.59 9.43
N ASP A 96 -11.22 -4.45 10.64
CA ASP A 96 -12.01 -4.60 11.87
C ASP A 96 -12.89 -3.36 12.13
N LEU A 97 -12.36 -2.18 11.83
CA LEU A 97 -13.10 -0.93 11.86
C LEU A 97 -14.29 -0.98 10.89
N SER A 98 -14.11 -1.50 9.67
CA SER A 98 -15.19 -1.59 8.68
C SER A 98 -16.33 -2.50 9.14
N LYS A 99 -16.04 -3.59 9.88
CA LYS A 99 -17.07 -4.46 10.49
C LYS A 99 -17.85 -3.79 11.61
N THR A 100 -17.29 -2.76 12.25
CA THR A 100 -17.92 -2.04 13.37
C THR A 100 -18.85 -0.92 12.89
N ILE A 101 -18.60 -0.37 11.69
CA ILE A 101 -19.34 0.77 11.12
C ILE A 101 -20.56 0.32 10.31
N VAL A 102 -20.59 -0.93 9.85
CA VAL A 102 -21.73 -1.56 9.14
C VAL A 102 -22.83 -1.89 10.13
#